data_AF-A0A941F1Z5-F1
#
_entry.id   AF-A0A941F1Z5-F1
#
_cell.length_a   1.000
_cell.length_b   1.000
_cell.length_c   1.000
_cell.angle_alpha   90.00
_cell.angle_beta   90.00
_cell.angle_gamma   90.00
#
_symmetry.space_group_name_H-M   'P 1'
#
loop_
_entity.id
_entity.type
_entity.pdbx_description
1 polymer ?
#
loop_
_entity_poly.entity_id
_entity_poly.type
_entity_poly.pdbx_seq_one_letter_code
_entity_poly.pdbx_strand_id
1 'polypeptide(L)'
;MDIAYALLLADKQWGSDGAINYLQMAKDVIAGLRESCLSSSSKRMMLGDWDSDPYTTRSSDWMTGHMRCFYAVTGDALWLEAIEEVYSMIDEMTKNYSPEKGLMPDFVVGKTPQPAPEYFLDEYKQTNHYSWNACRYPWRISADYLHFGGSDAKSAMATLTDFFVDASGGHPANIKMGYYLNGKPMDNYSSAAFIAPVITASTTDVKYQAYLNEGWDWLNRFVNETYYSDTITLLNMLLISGNWWNPAE
;
A
#
# COMPACT_ATOMS: atom_id res chain seq x y z
N MET A 1 -1.22 5.58 -10.72
CA MET A 1 -0.35 6.14 -9.67
C MET A 1 1.11 5.75 -9.87
N ASP A 2 1.46 4.45 -9.89
CA ASP A 2 2.87 4.01 -10.08
C ASP A 2 3.54 4.59 -11.34
N ILE A 3 2.82 4.72 -12.46
CA ILE A 3 3.34 5.35 -13.70
C ILE A 3 3.78 6.80 -13.45
N ALA A 4 2.95 7.61 -12.78
CA ALA A 4 3.28 9.00 -12.46
C ALA A 4 4.51 9.08 -11.56
N TYR A 5 4.57 8.23 -10.53
CA TYR A 5 5.71 8.17 -9.62
C TYR A 5 7.00 7.72 -10.32
N ALA A 6 6.92 6.73 -11.21
CA ALA A 6 8.06 6.27 -12.01
C ALA A 6 8.60 7.36 -12.95
N LEU A 7 7.73 8.22 -13.50
CA LEU A 7 8.17 9.37 -14.29
C LEU A 7 8.90 10.42 -13.43
N LEU A 8 8.51 10.61 -12.16
CA LEU A 8 9.28 11.45 -11.23
C LEU A 8 10.66 10.85 -10.90
N LEU A 9 10.74 9.53 -10.72
CA LEU A 9 12.03 8.84 -10.60
C LEU A 9 12.87 9.03 -11.88
N ALA A 10 12.27 8.90 -13.07
CA ALA A 10 12.98 9.07 -14.34
C ALA A 10 13.54 10.50 -14.51
N ASP A 11 12.76 11.53 -14.15
CA ASP A 11 13.22 12.93 -14.16
C ASP A 11 14.48 13.10 -13.28
N LYS A 12 14.44 12.59 -12.05
CA LYS A 12 15.56 12.69 -11.12
C LYS A 12 16.76 11.85 -11.54
N GLN A 13 16.54 10.71 -12.19
CA GLN A 13 17.59 9.78 -12.60
C GLN A 13 18.31 10.21 -13.89
N TRP A 14 17.59 10.80 -14.85
CA TRP A 14 18.08 11.05 -16.21
C TRP A 14 17.91 12.50 -16.69
N GLY A 15 17.18 13.34 -15.95
CA GLY A 15 16.80 14.68 -16.37
C GLY A 15 15.71 14.71 -17.43
N SER A 16 15.09 15.88 -17.62
CA SER A 16 13.96 16.08 -18.55
C SER A 16 14.29 16.97 -19.76
N ASP A 17 15.57 17.26 -20.01
CA ASP A 17 16.04 18.06 -21.16
C ASP A 17 16.31 17.22 -22.42
N GLY A 18 16.13 15.90 -22.33
CA GLY A 18 16.35 14.97 -23.43
C GLY A 18 15.18 14.86 -24.40
N ALA A 19 15.12 13.75 -25.15
CA ALA A 19 14.03 13.47 -26.09
C ALA A 19 12.66 13.27 -25.40
N ILE A 20 12.67 12.95 -24.11
CA ILE A 20 11.48 12.75 -23.29
C ILE A 20 11.57 13.71 -22.09
N ASN A 21 10.54 14.54 -21.93
CA ASN A 21 10.40 15.40 -20.76
C ASN A 21 9.60 14.64 -19.68
N TYR A 22 10.30 13.84 -18.87
CA TYR A 22 9.69 12.99 -17.85
C TYR A 22 8.90 13.79 -16.82
N LEU A 23 9.41 14.95 -16.40
CA LEU A 23 8.74 15.82 -15.43
C LEU A 23 7.40 16.33 -15.95
N GLN A 24 7.36 16.78 -17.21
CA GLN A 24 6.11 17.21 -17.82
C GLN A 24 5.12 16.06 -17.95
N MET A 25 5.57 14.89 -18.42
CA MET A 25 4.72 13.70 -18.49
C MET A 25 4.21 13.27 -17.11
N ALA A 26 5.05 13.35 -16.06
CA ALA A 26 4.63 13.07 -14.70
C ALA A 26 3.51 14.02 -14.28
N LYS A 27 3.69 15.33 -14.48
CA LYS A 27 2.68 16.35 -14.16
C LYS A 27 1.37 16.12 -14.91
N ASP A 28 1.44 15.74 -16.18
CA ASP A 28 0.25 15.46 -17.00
C ASP A 28 -0.52 14.24 -16.47
N VAL A 29 0.17 13.15 -16.12
CA VAL A 29 -0.48 11.96 -15.52
C VAL A 29 -1.02 12.27 -14.12
N ILE A 30 -0.30 13.05 -13.31
CA ILE A 30 -0.77 13.48 -11.98
C ILE A 30 -2.02 14.34 -12.12
N ALA A 31 -2.07 15.26 -13.09
CA ALA A 31 -3.26 16.06 -13.36
C ALA A 31 -4.46 15.20 -13.76
N GLY A 32 -4.26 14.18 -14.60
CA GLY A 32 -5.32 13.22 -14.95
C GLY A 32 -5.82 12.41 -13.74
N LEU A 33 -4.90 11.93 -12.89
CA LEU A 33 -5.27 11.26 -11.63
C LEU A 33 -6.07 12.19 -10.71
N ARG A 34 -5.64 13.45 -10.62
CA ARG A 34 -6.30 14.48 -9.80
C ARG A 34 -7.71 14.81 -10.30
N GLU A 35 -7.91 14.81 -11.61
CA GLU A 35 -9.19 15.12 -12.25
C GLU A 35 -10.17 13.95 -12.16
N SER A 36 -9.71 12.73 -12.44
CA SER A 36 -10.61 11.59 -12.68
C SER A 36 -10.58 10.50 -11.61
N CYS A 37 -9.52 10.42 -10.80
CA CYS A 37 -9.33 9.33 -9.85
C CYS A 37 -9.25 9.79 -8.39
N LEU A 38 -9.22 11.09 -8.10
CA LEU A 38 -9.21 11.63 -6.75
C LEU A 38 -10.48 12.46 -6.52
N SER A 39 -11.37 11.93 -5.69
CA SER A 39 -12.62 12.61 -5.37
C SER A 39 -12.37 13.88 -4.57
N SER A 40 -12.80 15.03 -5.10
CA SER A 40 -12.70 16.31 -4.38
C SER A 40 -13.68 16.41 -3.20
N SER A 41 -14.73 15.58 -3.17
CA SER A 41 -15.77 15.62 -2.14
C SER A 41 -15.46 14.73 -0.93
N SER A 42 -14.95 13.52 -1.17
CA SER A 42 -14.59 12.55 -0.13
C SER A 42 -13.10 12.50 0.16
N LYS A 43 -12.25 13.09 -0.70
CA LYS A 43 -10.79 13.03 -0.63
C LYS A 43 -10.20 11.62 -0.88
N ARG A 44 -11.02 10.66 -1.29
CA ARG A 44 -10.58 9.29 -1.54
C ARG A 44 -10.02 9.11 -2.94
N MET A 45 -8.99 8.27 -3.04
CA MET A 45 -8.61 7.66 -4.30
C MET A 45 -9.71 6.68 -4.74
N MET A 46 -10.34 6.98 -5.85
CA MET A 46 -11.39 6.18 -6.49
C MET A 46 -10.79 5.01 -7.26
N LEU A 47 -11.62 4.06 -7.68
CA LEU A 47 -11.18 2.81 -8.29
C LEU A 47 -10.57 2.99 -9.69
N GLY A 48 -10.93 4.09 -10.36
CA GLY A 48 -10.48 4.48 -11.69
C GLY A 48 -11.28 5.69 -12.19
N ASP A 49 -10.98 6.12 -13.41
CA ASP A 49 -11.63 7.24 -14.10
C ASP A 49 -13.09 6.98 -14.51
N TRP A 50 -13.49 5.70 -14.54
CA TRP A 50 -14.85 5.24 -14.77
C TRP A 50 -15.71 5.22 -13.50
N ASP A 51 -15.09 5.27 -12.32
CA ASP A 51 -15.80 5.21 -11.06
C ASP A 51 -16.52 6.54 -10.82
N SER A 52 -17.75 6.46 -10.32
CA SER A 52 -18.60 7.64 -10.10
C SER A 52 -19.07 7.74 -8.64
N ASP A 53 -18.83 6.71 -7.83
CA ASP A 53 -19.08 6.78 -6.39
C ASP A 53 -17.86 7.39 -5.70
N PRO A 54 -17.97 8.57 -5.07
CA PRO A 54 -16.82 9.17 -4.40
C PRO A 54 -16.35 8.37 -3.17
N TYR A 55 -17.11 7.40 -2.68
CA TYR A 55 -16.80 6.69 -1.43
C TYR A 55 -16.23 5.28 -1.63
N THR A 56 -16.13 4.80 -2.86
CA THR A 56 -15.45 3.55 -3.21
C THR A 56 -13.94 3.76 -3.30
N THR A 57 -13.18 2.85 -2.70
CA THR A 57 -11.72 2.88 -2.76
C THR A 57 -11.15 1.47 -2.58
N ARG A 58 -9.92 1.26 -3.05
CA ARG A 58 -9.16 0.01 -2.90
C ARG A 58 -7.98 0.26 -1.98
N SER A 59 -7.86 -0.53 -0.92
CA SER A 59 -6.85 -0.29 0.14
C SER A 59 -5.40 -0.34 -0.35
N SER A 60 -5.14 -1.07 -1.43
CA SER A 60 -3.81 -1.12 -2.07
C SER A 60 -3.44 0.13 -2.87
N ASP A 61 -4.38 1.03 -3.11
CA ASP A 61 -4.16 2.28 -3.85
C ASP A 61 -3.83 3.44 -2.91
N TRP A 62 -3.81 3.18 -1.60
CA TRP A 62 -3.42 4.11 -0.54
C TRP A 62 -1.90 4.31 -0.50
N MET A 63 -1.34 4.76 -1.62
CA MET A 63 0.09 4.99 -1.82
C MET A 63 0.48 6.38 -1.29
N THR A 64 0.36 6.59 0.02
CA THR A 64 0.49 7.93 0.66
C THR A 64 1.84 8.58 0.39
N GLY A 65 2.94 7.81 0.35
CA GLY A 65 4.25 8.34 -0.04
C GLY A 65 4.30 8.86 -1.49
N HIS A 66 3.55 8.25 -2.42
CA HIS A 66 3.42 8.77 -3.79
C HIS A 66 2.60 10.06 -3.81
N MET A 67 1.52 10.13 -3.04
CA MET A 67 0.71 11.34 -2.91
C MET A 67 1.53 12.53 -2.37
N ARG A 68 2.45 12.29 -1.42
CA ARG A 68 3.39 13.33 -0.97
C ARG A 68 4.30 13.83 -2.08
N CYS A 69 4.81 12.92 -2.93
CA CYS A 69 5.60 13.29 -4.09
C CYS A 69 4.76 14.07 -5.12
N PHE A 70 3.49 13.71 -5.31
CA PHE A 70 2.58 14.44 -6.19
C PHE A 70 2.29 15.85 -5.68
N TYR A 71 2.10 16.02 -4.37
CA TYR A 71 2.04 17.35 -3.75
C TYR A 71 3.33 18.14 -4.00
N ALA A 72 4.51 17.55 -3.77
CA ALA A 72 5.79 18.25 -3.92
C ALA A 72 6.01 18.84 -5.32
N VAL A 73 5.53 18.16 -6.37
CA VAL A 73 5.71 18.59 -7.77
C VAL A 73 4.58 19.50 -8.29
N THR A 74 3.38 19.44 -7.70
CA THR A 74 2.21 20.19 -8.17
C THR A 74 1.81 21.38 -7.29
N GLY A 75 2.10 21.30 -5.98
CA GLY A 75 1.57 22.21 -4.98
C GLY A 75 0.07 22.04 -4.66
N ASP A 76 -0.60 21.03 -5.22
CA ASP A 76 -2.03 20.80 -4.99
C ASP A 76 -2.28 20.14 -3.62
N ALA A 77 -2.87 20.91 -2.70
CA ALA A 77 -3.15 20.49 -1.33
C ALA A 77 -4.13 19.31 -1.25
N LEU A 78 -4.92 19.02 -2.29
CA LEU A 78 -5.84 17.87 -2.25
C LEU A 78 -5.10 16.54 -2.05
N TRP A 79 -3.85 16.42 -2.51
CA TRP A 79 -3.03 15.24 -2.25
C TRP A 79 -2.71 15.04 -0.77
N LEU A 80 -2.57 16.13 0.00
CA LEU A 80 -2.38 16.06 1.45
C LEU A 80 -3.68 15.72 2.16
N GLU A 81 -4.80 16.33 1.76
CA GLU A 81 -6.13 15.99 2.27
C GLU A 81 -6.49 14.51 2.01
N ALA A 82 -6.05 13.96 0.87
CA ALA A 82 -6.24 12.55 0.54
C ALA A 82 -5.43 11.62 1.46
N ILE A 83 -4.20 12.02 1.84
CA ILE A 83 -3.39 11.28 2.81
C ILE A 83 -4.07 11.27 4.18
N GLU A 84 -4.60 12.41 4.63
CA GLU A 84 -5.35 12.52 5.88
C GLU A 84 -6.59 11.62 5.88
N GLU A 85 -7.36 11.60 4.79
CA GLU A 85 -8.51 10.69 4.64
C GLU A 85 -8.08 9.22 4.65
N VAL A 86 -6.96 8.86 4.01
CA VAL A 86 -6.44 7.48 4.08
C VAL A 86 -6.16 7.05 5.52
N TYR A 87 -5.46 7.86 6.30
CA TYR A 87 -5.15 7.49 7.70
C TYR A 87 -6.39 7.50 8.59
N SER A 88 -7.31 8.44 8.38
CA SER A 88 -8.63 8.44 9.03
C SER A 88 -9.41 7.15 8.75
N MET A 89 -9.43 6.70 7.48
CA MET A 89 -10.06 5.43 7.09
C MET A 89 -9.36 4.23 7.72
N ILE A 90 -8.03 4.20 7.76
CA ILE A 90 -7.27 3.11 8.41
C ILE A 90 -7.66 3.00 9.89
N ASP A 91 -7.74 4.10 10.61
CA ASP A 91 -8.10 4.12 12.02
C ASP A 91 -9.54 3.64 12.24
N GLU A 92 -10.49 4.14 11.45
CA GLU A 92 -11.90 3.75 11.56
C GLU A 92 -12.10 2.28 11.22
N MET A 93 -11.46 1.80 10.15
CA MET A 93 -11.53 0.41 9.70
C MET A 93 -10.91 -0.54 10.72
N THR A 94 -9.75 -0.18 11.27
CA THR A 94 -9.08 -0.96 12.32
C THR A 94 -9.96 -1.05 13.55
N LYS A 95 -10.49 0.09 14.02
CA LYS A 95 -11.33 0.14 15.22
C LYS A 95 -12.60 -0.69 15.10
N ASN A 96 -13.28 -0.64 13.95
CA ASN A 96 -14.61 -1.20 13.81
C ASN A 96 -14.63 -2.62 13.22
N TYR A 97 -13.63 -2.99 12.41
CA TYR A 97 -13.65 -4.23 11.63
C TYR A 97 -12.44 -5.14 11.83
N SER A 98 -11.29 -4.60 12.26
CA SER A 98 -10.05 -5.38 12.49
C SER A 98 -9.31 -4.99 13.78
N PRO A 99 -10.01 -4.96 14.94
CA PRO A 99 -9.42 -4.45 16.18
C PRO A 99 -8.22 -5.30 16.61
N GLU A 100 -7.09 -4.63 16.86
CA GLU A 100 -5.77 -5.20 17.21
C GLU A 100 -5.07 -5.96 16.07
N LYS A 101 -5.68 -6.06 14.88
CA LYS A 101 -5.12 -6.83 13.75
C LYS A 101 -4.67 -5.91 12.62
N GLY A 102 -5.31 -4.74 12.48
CA GLY A 102 -4.94 -3.73 11.49
C GLY A 102 -5.09 -4.18 10.03
N LEU A 103 -5.83 -5.27 9.78
CA LEU A 103 -6.06 -5.77 8.43
C LEU A 103 -7.06 -4.88 7.70
N MET A 104 -6.77 -4.59 6.43
CA MET A 104 -7.66 -3.86 5.54
C MET A 104 -8.33 -4.82 4.55
N PRO A 105 -9.62 -4.62 4.21
CA PRO A 105 -10.24 -5.34 3.11
C PRO A 105 -9.65 -4.89 1.78
N ASP A 106 -9.81 -5.68 0.72
CA ASP A 106 -9.44 -5.25 -0.64
C ASP A 106 -10.12 -3.94 -1.01
N PHE A 107 -11.43 -3.84 -0.74
CA PHE A 107 -12.25 -2.69 -1.08
C PHE A 107 -12.97 -2.14 0.14
N VAL A 108 -13.02 -0.80 0.20
CA VAL A 108 -13.74 -0.03 1.21
C VAL A 108 -14.80 0.81 0.49
N VAL A 109 -16.00 0.85 1.05
CA VAL A 109 -17.15 1.56 0.47
C VAL A 109 -17.86 2.40 1.53
N GLY A 110 -18.77 3.26 1.09
CA GLY A 110 -19.65 4.02 1.97
C GLY A 110 -19.00 5.24 2.61
N LYS A 111 -19.82 6.26 2.90
CA LYS A 111 -19.36 7.51 3.53
C LYS A 111 -18.73 7.25 4.89
N THR A 112 -19.38 6.42 5.70
CA THR A 112 -18.75 5.74 6.84
C THR A 112 -18.01 4.53 6.25
N PRO A 113 -16.67 4.52 6.28
CA PRO A 113 -15.86 3.42 5.75
C PRO A 113 -16.29 2.07 6.32
N GLN A 114 -16.55 1.12 5.42
CA GLN A 114 -16.82 -0.27 5.76
C GLN A 114 -16.28 -1.19 4.67
N PRO A 115 -16.01 -2.47 4.96
CA PRO A 115 -15.66 -3.43 3.93
C PRO A 115 -16.74 -3.47 2.84
N ALA A 116 -16.30 -3.57 1.58
CA ALA A 116 -17.20 -3.83 0.46
C ALA A 116 -18.00 -5.13 0.67
N PRO A 117 -19.10 -5.37 -0.07
CA PRO A 117 -19.74 -6.68 -0.09
C PRO A 117 -18.81 -7.76 -0.69
N GLU A 118 -19.14 -9.03 -0.48
CA GLU A 118 -18.53 -10.14 -1.25
C GLU A 118 -18.79 -9.94 -2.75
N TYR A 119 -17.86 -10.37 -3.61
CA TYR A 119 -17.95 -10.23 -5.07
C TYR A 119 -18.11 -8.78 -5.56
N PHE A 120 -17.56 -7.82 -4.83
CA PHE A 120 -17.56 -6.42 -5.26
C PHE A 120 -16.81 -6.29 -6.59
N LEU A 121 -17.40 -5.57 -7.56
CA LEU A 121 -16.93 -5.47 -8.96
C LEU A 121 -16.80 -6.81 -9.70
N ASP A 122 -17.53 -7.84 -9.26
CA ASP A 122 -17.44 -9.20 -9.79
C ASP A 122 -16.01 -9.79 -9.74
N GLU A 123 -15.11 -9.28 -8.87
CA GLU A 123 -13.72 -9.76 -8.80
C GLU A 123 -13.64 -11.19 -8.23
N TYR A 124 -13.95 -11.35 -6.94
CA TYR A 124 -13.97 -12.64 -6.23
C TYR A 124 -14.71 -12.52 -4.91
N LYS A 125 -15.05 -13.67 -4.29
CA LYS A 125 -15.87 -13.71 -3.09
C LYS A 125 -15.32 -12.85 -1.94
N GLN A 126 -14.01 -12.86 -1.74
CA GLN A 126 -13.36 -12.30 -0.55
C GLN A 126 -12.94 -10.82 -0.67
N THR A 127 -13.57 -10.04 -1.55
CA THR A 127 -13.33 -8.58 -1.70
C THR A 127 -13.54 -7.77 -0.42
N ASN A 128 -14.22 -8.34 0.57
CA ASN A 128 -14.52 -7.76 1.88
C ASN A 128 -13.47 -8.09 2.96
N HIS A 129 -12.35 -8.69 2.58
CA HIS A 129 -11.33 -9.20 3.51
C HIS A 129 -9.90 -8.90 3.01
N TYR A 130 -8.89 -9.23 3.82
CA TYR A 130 -7.49 -9.04 3.45
C TYR A 130 -7.08 -10.13 2.46
N SER A 131 -7.08 -9.80 1.17
CA SER A 131 -6.84 -10.75 0.08
C SER A 131 -5.91 -10.15 -0.97
N TRP A 132 -6.03 -10.58 -2.23
CA TRP A 132 -5.05 -10.33 -3.28
C TRP A 132 -4.84 -8.85 -3.61
N ASN A 133 -5.82 -7.98 -3.37
CA ASN A 133 -5.57 -6.54 -3.50
C ASN A 133 -4.86 -6.01 -2.25
N ALA A 134 -5.47 -6.21 -1.08
CA ALA A 134 -5.02 -5.68 0.20
C ALA A 134 -3.66 -6.21 0.65
N CYS A 135 -3.15 -7.32 0.10
CA CYS A 135 -1.81 -7.80 0.39
C CYS A 135 -0.70 -6.75 0.18
N ARG A 136 -0.94 -5.75 -0.68
CA ARG A 136 -0.01 -4.64 -0.95
C ARG A 136 -0.12 -3.47 0.03
N TYR A 137 -1.21 -3.36 0.80
CA TYR A 137 -1.44 -2.28 1.76
C TYR A 137 -0.25 -2.07 2.71
N PRO A 138 0.34 -3.12 3.34
CA PRO A 138 1.46 -2.94 4.25
C PRO A 138 2.68 -2.28 3.58
N TRP A 139 3.00 -2.69 2.35
CA TRP A 139 4.07 -2.11 1.57
C TRP A 139 3.84 -0.63 1.27
N ARG A 140 2.63 -0.27 0.81
CA ARG A 140 2.31 1.11 0.39
C ARG A 140 2.37 2.10 1.56
N ILE A 141 1.90 1.72 2.74
CA ILE A 141 1.97 2.58 3.92
C ILE A 141 3.39 2.64 4.50
N SER A 142 4.11 1.52 4.50
CA SER A 142 5.50 1.48 5.01
C SER A 142 6.45 2.35 4.19
N ALA A 143 6.22 2.46 2.87
CA ALA A 143 6.97 3.38 2.01
C ALA A 143 6.83 4.83 2.48
N ASP A 144 5.64 5.26 2.94
CA ASP A 144 5.45 6.61 3.49
C ASP A 144 6.27 6.84 4.76
N TYR A 145 6.29 5.87 5.67
CA TYR A 145 7.11 5.96 6.87
C TYR A 145 8.60 6.02 6.55
N LEU A 146 9.09 5.15 5.66
CA LEU A 146 10.52 5.06 5.35
C LEU A 146 11.05 6.31 4.64
N HIS A 147 10.24 6.96 3.78
CA HIS A 147 10.66 8.16 3.06
C HIS A 147 10.34 9.47 3.78
N PHE A 148 9.29 9.51 4.61
CA PHE A 148 8.79 10.76 5.20
C PHE A 148 8.63 10.75 6.73
N GLY A 149 8.82 9.61 7.39
CA GLY A 149 8.83 9.52 8.86
C GLY A 149 7.49 9.75 9.56
N GLY A 150 6.35 9.67 8.84
CA GLY A 150 5.03 9.96 9.39
C GLY A 150 4.60 9.03 10.53
N SER A 151 4.12 9.61 11.64
CA SER A 151 3.67 8.85 12.82
C SER A 151 2.44 7.97 12.56
N ASP A 152 1.56 8.40 11.66
CA ASP A 152 0.32 7.68 11.35
C ASP A 152 0.63 6.39 10.58
N ALA A 153 1.55 6.47 9.61
CA ALA A 153 2.10 5.32 8.90
C ALA A 153 2.71 4.31 9.87
N LYS A 154 3.54 4.79 10.81
CA LYS A 154 4.15 3.95 11.84
C LYS A 154 3.12 3.24 12.72
N SER A 155 2.11 3.98 13.19
CA SER A 155 1.08 3.46 14.10
C SER A 155 0.20 2.40 13.43
N ALA A 156 -0.21 2.66 12.17
CA ALA A 156 -0.95 1.72 11.36
C ALA A 156 -0.16 0.41 11.14
N MET A 157 1.11 0.52 10.74
CA MET A 157 1.96 -0.64 10.47
C MET A 157 2.37 -1.38 11.73
N ALA A 158 2.50 -0.71 12.89
CA ALA A 158 2.76 -1.39 14.15
C ALA A 158 1.61 -2.35 14.52
N THR A 159 0.36 -1.91 14.39
CA THR A 159 -0.81 -2.77 14.67
C THR A 159 -0.84 -4.01 13.77
N LEU A 160 -0.64 -3.82 12.46
CA LEU A 160 -0.61 -4.92 11.50
C LEU A 160 0.58 -5.86 11.70
N THR A 161 1.77 -5.31 11.96
CA THR A 161 2.99 -6.10 12.12
C THR A 161 2.95 -6.91 13.41
N ASP A 162 2.47 -6.33 14.52
CA ASP A 162 2.29 -7.07 15.79
C ASP A 162 1.38 -8.29 15.58
N PHE A 163 0.25 -8.13 14.86
CA PHE A 163 -0.61 -9.26 14.52
C PHE A 163 0.11 -10.34 13.71
N PHE A 164 0.85 -9.98 12.66
CA PHE A 164 1.51 -10.98 11.82
C PHE A 164 2.69 -11.67 12.51
N VAL A 165 3.41 -10.96 13.38
CA VAL A 165 4.44 -11.59 14.24
C VAL A 165 3.79 -12.68 15.09
N ASP A 166 2.68 -12.38 15.76
CA ASP A 166 1.97 -13.35 16.58
C ASP A 166 1.36 -14.50 15.76
N ALA A 167 0.63 -14.17 14.69
CA ALA A 167 -0.09 -15.13 13.85
C ALA A 167 0.84 -16.10 13.10
N SER A 168 2.08 -15.68 12.83
CA SER A 168 3.09 -16.51 12.17
C SER A 168 3.98 -17.29 13.15
N GLY A 169 3.79 -17.08 14.46
CA GLY A 169 4.67 -17.63 15.51
C GLY A 169 6.08 -17.05 15.47
N GLY A 170 6.22 -15.81 15.02
CA GLY A 170 7.50 -15.12 14.85
C GLY A 170 8.25 -15.46 13.55
N HIS A 171 7.65 -16.22 12.64
CA HIS A 171 8.31 -16.73 11.43
C HIS A 171 7.61 -16.24 10.16
N PRO A 172 8.14 -15.24 9.43
CA PRO A 172 7.47 -14.62 8.28
C PRO A 172 6.99 -15.61 7.20
N ALA A 173 7.72 -16.71 6.99
CA ALA A 173 7.36 -17.75 6.03
C ALA A 173 6.01 -18.45 6.32
N ASN A 174 5.48 -18.33 7.55
CA ASN A 174 4.21 -18.92 7.96
C ASN A 174 2.99 -18.06 7.62
N ILE A 175 3.16 -16.82 7.15
CA ILE A 175 2.06 -15.96 6.71
C ILE A 175 1.29 -16.63 5.57
N LYS A 176 -0.04 -16.55 5.61
CA LYS A 176 -0.95 -17.19 4.65
C LYS A 176 -1.42 -16.23 3.56
N MET A 177 -1.90 -16.79 2.45
CA MET A 177 -2.37 -16.04 1.28
C MET A 177 -3.81 -15.49 1.43
N GLY A 178 -4.15 -14.94 2.60
CA GLY A 178 -5.44 -14.28 2.83
C GLY A 178 -6.01 -14.51 4.23
N TYR A 179 -6.65 -13.47 4.77
CA TYR A 179 -7.16 -13.45 6.13
C TYR A 179 -8.53 -12.76 6.21
N TYR A 180 -9.45 -13.37 6.95
CA TYR A 180 -10.62 -12.67 7.44
C TYR A 180 -10.17 -11.49 8.31
N LEU A 181 -10.94 -10.40 8.36
CA LEU A 181 -10.55 -9.20 9.14
C LEU A 181 -10.44 -9.44 10.66
N ASN A 182 -10.98 -10.56 11.14
CA ASN A 182 -10.79 -11.03 12.52
C ASN A 182 -9.45 -11.77 12.75
N GLY A 183 -8.59 -11.88 11.74
CA GLY A 183 -7.27 -12.50 11.81
C GLY A 183 -7.23 -14.00 11.52
N LYS A 184 -8.37 -14.65 11.21
CA LYS A 184 -8.35 -16.07 10.82
C LYS A 184 -7.83 -16.23 9.39
N PRO A 185 -6.89 -17.16 9.13
CA PRO A 185 -6.47 -17.46 7.76
C PRO A 185 -7.64 -18.08 6.99
N MET A 186 -7.74 -17.75 5.71
CA MET A 186 -8.77 -18.35 4.83
C MET A 186 -8.37 -19.72 4.32
N ASP A 187 -7.06 -19.97 4.19
CA ASP A 187 -6.47 -21.23 3.77
C ASP A 187 -5.06 -21.38 4.39
N ASN A 188 -4.45 -22.55 4.23
CA ASN A 188 -3.15 -22.90 4.78
C ASN A 188 -1.97 -22.64 3.83
N TYR A 189 -2.23 -22.21 2.60
CA TYR A 189 -1.20 -21.85 1.63
C TYR A 189 -0.62 -20.45 1.90
N SER A 190 0.60 -20.26 1.44
CA SER A 190 1.37 -19.02 1.56
C SER A 190 1.74 -18.52 0.17
N SER A 191 1.92 -17.21 0.03
CA SER A 191 2.38 -16.60 -1.22
C SER A 191 3.30 -15.42 -0.92
N ALA A 192 4.32 -15.22 -1.75
CA ALA A 192 5.28 -14.12 -1.54
C ALA A 192 4.62 -12.75 -1.65
N ALA A 193 3.52 -12.65 -2.41
CA ALA A 193 2.69 -11.44 -2.49
C ALA A 193 2.14 -10.97 -1.13
N PHE A 194 1.95 -11.89 -0.17
CA PHE A 194 1.46 -11.57 1.18
C PHE A 194 2.61 -11.47 2.19
N ILE A 195 3.67 -12.26 2.02
CA ILE A 195 4.82 -12.29 2.93
C ILE A 195 5.67 -11.03 2.79
N ALA A 196 6.06 -10.66 1.55
CA ALA A 196 7.01 -9.57 1.33
C ALA A 196 6.51 -8.19 1.85
N PRO A 197 5.24 -7.79 1.63
CA PRO A 197 4.72 -6.55 2.19
C PRO A 197 4.72 -6.49 3.72
N VAL A 198 4.46 -7.62 4.40
CA VAL A 198 4.49 -7.68 5.87
C VAL A 198 5.92 -7.60 6.40
N ILE A 199 6.89 -8.22 5.72
CA ILE A 199 8.32 -8.03 6.03
C ILE A 199 8.68 -6.55 5.89
N THR A 200 8.22 -5.87 4.84
CA THR A 200 8.42 -4.42 4.70
C THR A 200 7.77 -3.63 5.83
N ALA A 201 6.58 -3.99 6.30
CA ALA A 201 5.96 -3.32 7.46
C ALA A 201 6.79 -3.41 8.74
N SER A 202 7.57 -4.48 8.90
CA SER A 202 8.48 -4.63 10.03
C SER A 202 9.65 -3.63 10.03
N THR A 203 9.94 -2.93 8.92
CA THR A 203 10.96 -1.87 8.90
C THR A 203 10.54 -0.60 9.62
N THR A 204 9.26 -0.48 10.00
CA THR A 204 8.70 0.74 10.62
C THR A 204 9.07 0.93 12.09
N ASP A 205 9.61 -0.11 12.74
CA ASP A 205 10.10 -0.02 14.10
C ASP A 205 11.24 -1.02 14.38
N VAL A 206 12.28 -0.57 15.07
CA VAL A 206 13.45 -1.38 15.45
C VAL A 206 13.09 -2.59 16.32
N LYS A 207 11.94 -2.58 17.02
CA LYS A 207 11.48 -3.75 17.79
C LYS A 207 11.30 -5.00 16.94
N TYR A 208 11.09 -4.86 15.63
CA TYR A 208 10.90 -5.98 14.72
C TYR A 208 12.18 -6.48 14.04
N GLN A 209 13.36 -6.00 14.43
CA GLN A 209 14.62 -6.29 13.73
C GLN A 209 14.90 -7.78 13.51
N ALA A 210 14.60 -8.64 14.48
CA ALA A 210 14.79 -10.08 14.34
C ALA A 210 13.86 -10.68 13.26
N TYR A 211 12.59 -10.27 13.25
CA TYR A 211 11.59 -10.68 12.26
C TYR A 211 11.95 -10.18 10.86
N LEU A 212 12.43 -8.94 10.75
CA LEU A 212 12.93 -8.36 9.50
C LEU A 212 14.11 -9.15 8.94
N ASN A 213 15.09 -9.50 9.78
CA ASN A 213 16.27 -10.26 9.35
C ASN A 213 15.89 -11.65 8.83
N GLU A 214 15.04 -12.38 9.56
CA GLU A 214 14.55 -13.69 9.11
C GLU A 214 13.75 -13.57 7.79
N GLY A 215 12.93 -12.53 7.69
CA GLY A 215 12.18 -12.23 6.47
C GLY A 215 13.07 -11.93 5.28
N TRP A 216 14.10 -11.11 5.46
CA TRP A 216 15.08 -10.79 4.42
C TRP A 216 15.83 -12.04 3.93
N ASP A 217 16.23 -12.92 4.86
CA ASP A 217 16.82 -14.21 4.54
C ASP A 217 15.89 -15.10 3.72
N TRP A 218 14.59 -15.07 4.01
CA TRP A 218 13.57 -15.78 3.22
C TRP A 218 13.43 -15.17 1.81
N LEU A 219 13.34 -13.84 1.71
CA LEU A 219 13.22 -13.12 0.43
C LEU A 219 14.43 -13.36 -0.49
N ASN A 220 15.65 -13.42 0.05
CA ASN A 220 16.86 -13.69 -0.75
C ASN A 220 16.94 -15.13 -1.29
N ARG A 221 16.23 -16.08 -0.66
CA ARG A 221 16.15 -17.47 -1.12
C ARG A 221 14.93 -17.75 -1.98
N PHE A 222 13.98 -16.81 -2.05
CA PHE A 222 12.84 -16.89 -2.94
C PHE A 222 13.33 -16.88 -4.39
N VAL A 223 12.73 -17.73 -5.24
CA VAL A 223 13.15 -17.89 -6.64
C VAL A 223 12.15 -17.21 -7.57
N ASN A 224 10.96 -17.78 -7.70
CA ASN A 224 9.84 -17.23 -8.44
C ASN A 224 8.55 -17.99 -8.06
N GLU A 225 7.41 -17.37 -8.31
CA GLU A 225 6.09 -17.95 -8.08
C GLU A 225 5.16 -17.56 -9.24
N THR A 226 4.81 -16.28 -9.34
CA THR A 226 3.97 -15.74 -10.42
C THR A 226 4.39 -14.31 -10.72
N TYR A 227 3.99 -13.78 -11.89
CA TYR A 227 4.18 -12.37 -12.24
C TYR A 227 3.83 -11.42 -11.08
N TYR A 228 2.69 -11.65 -10.42
CA TYR A 228 2.20 -10.79 -9.36
C TYR A 228 3.07 -10.87 -8.10
N SER A 229 3.32 -12.08 -7.60
CA SER A 229 4.14 -12.33 -6.42
C SER A 229 5.58 -11.87 -6.60
N ASP A 230 6.17 -12.15 -7.76
CA ASP A 230 7.57 -11.83 -8.07
C ASP A 230 7.76 -10.32 -8.16
N THR A 231 6.82 -9.60 -8.79
CA THR A 231 6.87 -8.14 -8.90
C THR A 231 6.73 -7.48 -7.52
N ILE A 232 5.77 -7.90 -6.71
CA ILE A 232 5.60 -7.38 -5.34
C ILE A 232 6.86 -7.65 -4.53
N THR A 233 7.41 -8.85 -4.61
CA THR A 233 8.62 -9.25 -3.89
C THR A 233 9.80 -8.36 -4.25
N LEU A 234 10.09 -8.18 -5.54
CA LEU A 234 11.19 -7.33 -6.01
C LEU A 234 11.03 -5.88 -5.53
N LEU A 235 9.83 -5.32 -5.66
CA LEU A 235 9.54 -3.94 -5.25
C LEU A 235 9.70 -3.74 -3.74
N ASN A 236 9.31 -4.72 -2.93
CA ASN A 236 9.53 -4.70 -1.49
C ASN A 236 11.02 -4.88 -1.14
N MET A 237 11.75 -5.74 -1.85
CA MET A 237 13.19 -5.91 -1.64
C MET A 237 13.98 -4.64 -1.96
N LEU A 238 13.62 -3.92 -3.02
CA LEU A 238 14.22 -2.62 -3.33
C LEU A 238 14.00 -1.62 -2.19
N LEU A 239 12.81 -1.58 -1.61
CA LEU A 239 12.50 -0.69 -0.49
C LEU A 239 13.24 -1.07 0.79
N ILE A 240 13.17 -2.34 1.21
CA ILE A 240 13.84 -2.83 2.43
C ILE A 240 15.36 -2.61 2.37
N SER A 241 15.96 -2.83 1.20
CA SER A 241 17.42 -2.68 1.01
C SER A 241 17.88 -1.23 0.85
N GLY A 242 16.97 -0.25 0.86
CA GLY A 242 17.29 1.17 0.66
C GLY A 242 17.61 1.54 -0.80
N ASN A 243 17.28 0.67 -1.77
CA ASN A 243 17.47 0.91 -3.20
C ASN A 243 16.23 1.48 -3.90
N TRP A 244 15.15 1.72 -3.15
CA TRP A 244 14.02 2.56 -3.57
C TRP A 244 14.15 3.94 -2.92
N TRP A 245 14.62 4.92 -3.67
CA TRP A 245 14.83 6.30 -3.20
C TRP A 245 13.60 7.19 -3.41
N ASN A 246 13.52 8.29 -2.65
CA ASN A 246 12.44 9.26 -2.69
C ASN A 246 12.72 10.34 -3.76
N PRO A 247 11.91 10.50 -4.82
CA PRO A 247 12.14 11.51 -5.85
C PRO A 247 11.77 12.94 -5.43
N ALA A 248 11.19 13.14 -4.23
CA ALA A 248 10.87 14.47 -3.71
C ALA A 248 12.06 15.15 -3.00
N GLU A 249 13.16 14.43 -2.77
CA GLU A 249 14.42 14.96 -2.21
C GLU A 249 15.31 15.64 -3.27
#